data_AF-A0A941IGG4-F1
#
_entry.id   AF-A0A941IGG4-F1
#
_cell.length_a   1.000
_cell.length_b   1.000
_cell.length_c   1.000
_cell.angle_alpha   90.00
_cell.angle_beta   90.00
_cell.angle_gamma   90.00
#
_symmetry.space_group_name_H-M   'P 1'
#
loop_
_entity.id
_entity.type
_entity.pdbx_description
1 polymer ?
#
loop_
_entity_poly.entity_id
_entity_poly.type
_entity_poly.pdbx_seq_one_letter_code
_entity_poly.pdbx_strand_id
1 'polypeptide(L)'
;RAPDYSGLQYWLSEMEHGKTMTDIARAFAGHSRFLSDYASLSNQQFVEVMYKEGLGNQGDSTGIAYWTGKINQGQSRPDMLAEFALATITADLVSAKKSQALSDADYWAASVRQNALLNRVDLGLEFAMKFGSASDPREASDLDVAYHAAKLLLTKVDASDDSLEAALLSLQTANSVSQVAALMHSSPQVELVGMHLVTDYL
;
A
#
# COMPACT_ATOMS: atom_id res chain seq x y z
N ARG A 1 2.30 6.05 -0.18
CA ARG A 1 3.22 6.69 -1.17
C ARG A 1 4.39 5.74 -1.41
N ALA A 2 5.09 5.86 -2.55
CA ALA A 2 6.35 5.14 -2.72
C ALA A 2 7.37 5.71 -1.71
N PRO A 3 8.24 4.89 -1.12
CA PRO A 3 9.33 5.41 -0.33
C PRO A 3 10.31 6.15 -1.24
N ASP A 4 11.07 7.07 -0.67
CA ASP A 4 12.26 7.55 -1.35
C ASP A 4 13.40 6.54 -1.21
N TYR A 5 14.33 6.54 -2.18
CA TYR A 5 15.40 5.57 -2.21
C TYR A 5 16.27 5.62 -0.95
N SER A 6 16.63 6.83 -0.48
CA SER A 6 17.50 6.99 0.68
C SER A 6 16.82 6.55 1.99
N GLY A 7 15.54 6.89 2.15
CA GLY A 7 14.72 6.52 3.28
C GLY A 7 14.43 5.03 3.30
N LEU A 8 14.17 4.41 2.15
CA LEU A 8 14.04 2.97 2.03
C LEU A 8 15.32 2.27 2.52
N GLN A 9 16.49 2.66 2.02
CA GLN A 9 17.77 2.08 2.44
C GLN A 9 18.01 2.28 3.94
N TYR A 10 17.69 3.45 4.47
CA TYR A 10 17.77 3.73 5.90
C TYR A 10 16.90 2.77 6.72
N TRP A 11 15.62 2.61 6.38
CA TRP A 11 14.71 1.74 7.14
C TRP A 11 15.06 0.26 7.01
N LEU A 12 15.55 -0.19 5.85
CA LEU A 12 16.06 -1.54 5.67
C LEU A 12 17.28 -1.79 6.57
N SER A 13 18.22 -0.85 6.63
CA SER A 13 19.38 -0.96 7.53
C SER A 13 18.96 -0.95 9.00
N GLU A 14 17.99 -0.14 9.39
CA GLU A 14 17.45 -0.15 10.75
C GLU A 14 16.82 -1.51 11.10
N MET A 15 16.14 -2.16 10.16
CA MET A 15 15.61 -3.52 10.36
C MET A 15 16.73 -4.57 10.50
N GLU A 16 17.80 -4.46 9.71
CA GLU A 16 18.99 -5.33 9.85
C GLU A 16 19.64 -5.18 11.23
N HIS A 17 19.55 -3.98 11.83
CA HIS A 17 20.01 -3.70 13.20
C HIS A 17 18.94 -3.97 14.27
N GLY A 18 17.85 -4.67 13.92
CA GLY A 18 16.88 -5.21 14.87
C GLY A 18 15.69 -4.29 15.18
N LYS A 19 15.50 -3.18 14.45
CA LYS A 19 14.24 -2.43 14.54
C LYS A 19 13.09 -3.26 14.00
N THR A 20 11.97 -3.23 14.72
CA THR A 20 10.74 -3.91 14.31
C THR A 20 9.86 -3.00 13.43
N MET A 21 8.89 -3.59 12.74
CA MET A 21 7.85 -2.82 12.04
C MET A 21 7.12 -1.85 12.97
N THR A 22 6.92 -2.24 14.24
CA THR A 22 6.34 -1.37 15.27
C THR A 22 7.23 -0.17 15.58
N ASP A 23 8.55 -0.35 15.69
CA ASP A 23 9.48 0.76 15.91
C ASP A 23 9.46 1.74 14.74
N ILE A 24 9.41 1.21 13.51
CA ILE A 24 9.33 2.01 12.28
C ILE A 24 8.01 2.79 12.24
N ALA A 25 6.87 2.13 12.49
CA ALA A 25 5.57 2.78 12.52
C ALA A 25 5.50 3.90 13.58
N ARG A 26 6.08 3.68 14.77
CA ARG A 26 6.18 4.71 15.81
C ARG A 26 7.04 5.89 15.37
N ALA A 27 8.16 5.64 14.70
CA ALA A 27 9.01 6.70 14.19
C ALA A 27 8.29 7.56 13.13
N PHE A 28 7.56 6.94 12.19
CA PHE A 28 6.70 7.66 11.24
C PHE A 28 5.58 8.45 11.93
N ALA A 29 4.94 7.86 12.95
CA ALA A 29 3.89 8.53 13.71
C ALA A 29 4.38 9.71 14.56
N GLY A 30 5.68 9.76 14.86
CA GLY A 30 6.32 10.90 15.51
C GLY A 30 6.50 12.12 14.60
N HIS A 31 6.34 11.98 13.28
CA HIS A 31 6.50 13.09 12.35
C HIS A 31 5.29 14.04 12.39
N SER A 32 5.53 15.36 12.28
CA SER A 32 4.48 16.39 12.34
C SER A 32 3.36 16.18 11.32
N ARG A 33 3.70 15.65 10.15
CA ARG A 33 2.73 15.32 9.10
C ARG A 33 1.72 14.26 9.53
N PHE A 34 2.15 13.21 10.25
CA PHE A 34 1.23 12.19 10.75
C PHE A 34 0.23 12.79 11.75
N LEU A 35 0.72 13.65 12.64
CA LEU A 35 -0.15 14.35 13.59
C LEU A 35 -1.12 15.30 12.88
N SER A 36 -0.64 16.06 11.88
CA SER A 36 -1.47 16.95 11.07
C SER A 36 -2.59 16.20 10.34
N ASP A 37 -2.27 15.04 9.77
CA ASP A 37 -3.21 14.30 8.92
C ASP A 37 -4.20 13.47 9.75
N TYR A 38 -3.80 13.00 10.93
CA TYR A 38 -4.57 11.96 11.63
C TYR A 38 -4.97 12.29 13.07
N ALA A 39 -4.38 13.29 13.75
CA ALA A 39 -4.64 13.51 15.17
C ALA A 39 -6.10 13.89 15.49
N SER A 40 -6.77 14.59 14.58
CA SER A 40 -8.17 15.03 14.76
C SER A 40 -9.21 13.96 14.44
N LEU A 41 -8.81 12.86 13.80
CA LEU A 41 -9.72 11.77 13.44
C LEU A 41 -10.16 11.00 14.69
N SER A 42 -11.40 10.53 14.71
CA SER A 42 -11.82 9.50 15.65
C SER A 42 -11.05 8.19 15.40
N ASN A 43 -11.05 7.26 16.35
CA ASN A 43 -10.38 5.97 16.15
C ASN A 43 -10.99 5.19 14.97
N GLN A 44 -12.31 5.23 14.81
CA GLN A 44 -12.98 4.62 13.67
C GLN A 44 -12.59 5.28 12.35
N GLN A 45 -12.64 6.62 12.28
CA GLN A 45 -12.24 7.36 11.08
C GLN A 45 -10.79 7.10 10.71
N PHE A 46 -9.90 7.01 11.71
CA PHE A 46 -8.52 6.65 11.49
C PHE A 46 -8.40 5.27 10.83
N VAL A 47 -9.07 4.25 11.37
CA VAL A 47 -9.07 2.88 10.81
C VAL A 47 -9.64 2.85 9.39
N GLU A 48 -10.76 3.53 9.14
CA GLU A 48 -11.38 3.65 7.81
C GLU A 48 -10.42 4.28 6.78
N VAL A 49 -9.68 5.31 7.17
CA VAL A 49 -8.65 5.93 6.32
C VAL A 49 -7.50 4.96 6.04
N MET A 50 -7.08 4.14 7.02
CA MET A 50 -6.02 3.14 6.80
C MET A 50 -6.44 2.05 5.81
N TYR A 51 -7.70 1.60 5.87
CA TYR A 51 -8.27 0.71 4.85
C TYR A 51 -8.26 1.37 3.47
N LYS A 52 -8.85 2.57 3.38
CA LYS A 52 -9.05 3.25 2.10
C LYS A 52 -7.73 3.62 1.42
N GLU A 53 -6.87 4.32 2.14
CA GLU A 53 -5.63 4.87 1.58
C GLU A 53 -4.52 3.82 1.54
N GLY A 54 -4.48 2.93 2.54
CA GLY A 54 -3.47 1.86 2.62
C GLY A 54 -3.78 0.69 1.68
N LEU A 55 -4.98 0.11 1.78
CA LEU A 55 -5.35 -1.12 1.07
C LEU A 55 -6.16 -0.87 -0.21
N GLY A 56 -6.54 0.38 -0.50
CA GLY A 56 -7.30 0.72 -1.71
C GLY A 56 -8.76 0.26 -1.67
N ASN A 57 -9.28 -0.09 -0.49
CA ASN A 57 -10.65 -0.59 -0.30
C ASN A 57 -11.24 0.02 0.98
N GLN A 58 -12.56 0.16 1.09
CA GLN A 58 -13.21 0.74 2.27
C GLN A 58 -13.04 -0.08 3.56
N GLY A 59 -12.64 -1.36 3.44
CA GLY A 59 -12.68 -2.29 4.56
C GLY A 59 -14.10 -2.82 4.78
N ASP A 60 -14.23 -3.88 5.58
CA ASP A 60 -15.53 -4.41 6.00
C ASP A 60 -15.83 -4.00 7.43
N SER A 61 -17.10 -4.05 7.80
CA SER A 61 -17.58 -3.64 9.12
C SER A 61 -16.92 -4.43 10.26
N THR A 62 -16.64 -5.72 10.06
CA THR A 62 -16.01 -6.59 11.07
C THR A 62 -14.56 -6.17 11.31
N GLY A 63 -13.78 -5.99 10.25
CA GLY A 63 -12.40 -5.54 10.30
C GLY A 63 -12.26 -4.14 10.89
N ILE A 64 -13.09 -3.19 10.45
CA ILE A 64 -13.12 -1.83 11.00
C ILE A 64 -13.43 -1.88 12.51
N ALA A 65 -14.44 -2.66 12.93
CA ALA A 65 -14.78 -2.81 14.34
C ALA A 65 -13.64 -3.43 15.15
N TYR A 66 -12.97 -4.46 14.62
CA TYR A 66 -11.83 -5.12 15.27
C TYR A 66 -10.68 -4.14 15.53
N TRP A 67 -10.19 -3.45 14.50
CA TRP A 67 -9.06 -2.51 14.64
C TRP A 67 -9.43 -1.27 15.46
N THR A 68 -10.66 -0.78 15.33
CA THR A 68 -11.17 0.31 16.18
C THR A 68 -11.21 -0.11 17.64
N GLY A 69 -11.66 -1.35 17.91
CA GLY A 69 -11.69 -1.95 19.24
C GLY A 69 -10.32 -2.02 19.89
N LYS A 70 -9.28 -2.42 19.13
CA LYS A 70 -7.89 -2.44 19.61
C LYS A 70 -7.43 -1.08 20.12
N ILE A 71 -7.66 -0.02 19.35
CA ILE A 71 -7.26 1.34 19.74
C ILE A 71 -8.10 1.84 20.93
N ASN A 72 -9.40 1.55 20.94
CA ASN A 72 -10.29 1.89 22.06
C ASN A 72 -9.88 1.19 23.37
N GLN A 73 -9.25 0.02 23.30
CA GLN A 73 -8.73 -0.72 24.44
C GLN A 73 -7.32 -0.28 24.87
N GLY A 74 -6.76 0.77 24.24
CA GLY A 74 -5.51 1.40 24.65
C GLY A 74 -4.31 1.06 23.77
N GLN A 75 -4.46 0.28 22.69
CA GLN A 75 -3.39 0.12 21.71
C GLN A 75 -3.12 1.46 21.01
N SER A 76 -1.86 1.83 20.87
CA SER A 76 -1.52 3.07 20.16
C SER A 76 -1.79 2.92 18.66
N ARG A 77 -2.13 4.04 17.98
CA ARG A 77 -2.32 4.07 16.53
C ARG A 77 -1.12 3.55 15.72
N PRO A 78 0.15 3.90 16.01
CA PRO A 78 1.28 3.32 15.29
C PRO A 78 1.43 1.82 15.53
N ASP A 79 1.15 1.33 16.74
CA ASP A 79 1.22 -0.11 17.02
C ASP A 79 0.13 -0.87 16.26
N MET A 80 -1.09 -0.33 16.23
CA MET A 80 -2.18 -0.86 15.43
C MET A 80 -1.80 -0.87 13.96
N LEU A 81 -1.21 0.20 13.43
CA LEU A 81 -0.76 0.29 12.04
C LEU A 81 0.25 -0.80 11.66
N ALA A 82 1.25 -1.04 12.51
CA ALA A 82 2.23 -2.10 12.29
C ALA A 82 1.56 -3.48 12.29
N GLU A 83 0.67 -3.75 13.24
CA GLU A 83 -0.09 -5.02 13.31
C GLU A 83 -1.01 -5.17 12.09
N PHE A 84 -1.69 -4.11 11.68
CA PHE A 84 -2.58 -4.07 10.52
C PHE A 84 -1.85 -4.40 9.22
N ALA A 85 -0.71 -3.75 8.98
CA ALA A 85 0.10 -3.98 7.79
C ALA A 85 0.66 -5.40 7.78
N LEU A 86 1.23 -5.86 8.90
CA LEU A 86 1.79 -7.20 9.00
C LEU A 86 0.70 -8.27 8.81
N ALA A 87 -0.43 -8.14 9.50
CA ALA A 87 -1.55 -9.06 9.39
C ALA A 87 -2.09 -9.14 7.95
N THR A 88 -2.09 -8.03 7.21
CA THR A 88 -2.50 -8.02 5.80
C THR A 88 -1.48 -8.73 4.90
N ILE A 89 -0.19 -8.42 5.07
CA ILE A 89 0.88 -8.96 4.22
C ILE A 89 1.10 -10.46 4.46
N THR A 90 1.05 -10.90 5.72
CA THR A 90 1.42 -12.28 6.08
C THR A 90 0.23 -13.22 6.25
N ALA A 91 -1.00 -12.77 5.97
CA ALA A 91 -2.18 -13.63 6.07
C ALA A 91 -2.07 -14.82 5.12
N ASP A 92 -2.13 -16.04 5.66
CA ASP A 92 -2.31 -17.26 4.88
C ASP A 92 -3.79 -17.49 4.58
N LEU A 93 -4.28 -16.79 3.55
CA LEU A 93 -5.68 -16.82 3.15
C LEU A 93 -6.11 -18.20 2.63
N VAL A 94 -5.19 -18.97 2.04
CA VAL A 94 -5.46 -20.32 1.54
C VAL A 94 -5.74 -21.26 2.70
N SER A 95 -4.90 -21.24 3.74
CA SER A 95 -5.14 -22.06 4.94
C SER A 95 -6.39 -21.60 5.70
N ALA A 96 -6.65 -20.29 5.78
CA ALA A 96 -7.88 -19.76 6.38
C ALA A 96 -9.14 -20.21 5.62
N LYS A 97 -9.06 -20.29 4.28
CA LYS A 97 -10.16 -20.82 3.46
C LYS A 97 -10.34 -22.33 3.61
N LYS A 98 -9.25 -23.10 3.58
CA LYS A 98 -9.27 -24.56 3.76
C LYS A 98 -9.84 -24.98 5.12
N SER A 99 -9.53 -24.22 6.16
CA SER A 99 -10.05 -24.44 7.52
C SER A 99 -11.49 -23.94 7.73
N GLN A 100 -12.14 -23.39 6.69
CA GLN A 100 -13.47 -22.78 6.76
C GLN A 100 -13.57 -21.61 7.76
N ALA A 101 -12.44 -20.99 8.12
CA ALA A 101 -12.42 -19.78 8.94
C ALA A 101 -12.92 -18.55 8.18
N LEU A 102 -12.87 -18.58 6.85
CA LEU A 102 -13.39 -17.52 5.96
C LEU A 102 -14.47 -18.08 5.03
N SER A 103 -15.55 -17.29 4.86
CA SER A 103 -16.51 -17.52 3.77
C SER A 103 -15.85 -17.28 2.40
N ASP A 104 -16.48 -17.71 1.30
CA ASP A 104 -15.98 -17.39 -0.05
C ASP A 104 -15.87 -15.89 -0.28
N ALA A 105 -16.87 -15.13 0.18
CA ALA A 105 -16.89 -13.68 0.06
C ALA A 105 -15.78 -13.01 0.88
N ASP A 106 -15.55 -13.48 2.11
CA ASP A 106 -14.50 -12.93 2.97
C ASP A 106 -13.10 -13.29 2.47
N TYR A 107 -12.92 -14.51 1.98
CA TYR A 107 -11.68 -14.93 1.33
C TYR A 107 -11.39 -14.03 0.13
N TRP A 108 -12.35 -13.85 -0.78
CA TRP A 108 -12.18 -12.98 -1.94
C TRP A 108 -11.86 -11.53 -1.54
N ALA A 109 -12.62 -10.96 -0.59
CA ALA A 109 -12.39 -9.60 -0.12
C ALA A 109 -11.01 -9.44 0.54
N ALA A 110 -10.55 -10.43 1.31
CA ALA A 110 -9.22 -10.43 1.91
C ALA A 110 -8.12 -10.54 0.85
N SER A 111 -8.28 -11.42 -0.15
CA SER A 111 -7.33 -11.57 -1.26
C SER A 111 -7.21 -10.29 -2.08
N VAL A 112 -8.33 -9.63 -2.38
CA VAL A 112 -8.32 -8.33 -3.08
C VAL A 112 -7.51 -7.30 -2.30
N ARG A 113 -7.67 -7.21 -0.98
CA ARG A 113 -6.92 -6.25 -0.15
C ARG A 113 -5.43 -6.59 -0.05
N GLN A 114 -5.11 -7.87 0.12
CA GLN A 114 -3.72 -8.34 0.18
C GLN A 114 -3.01 -8.04 -1.14
N ASN A 115 -3.61 -8.41 -2.28
CA ASN A 115 -3.04 -8.17 -3.61
C ASN A 115 -2.91 -6.67 -3.90
N ALA A 116 -3.92 -5.85 -3.59
CA ALA A 116 -3.83 -4.40 -3.80
C ALA A 116 -2.68 -3.77 -3.00
N LEU A 117 -2.43 -4.23 -1.78
CA LEU A 117 -1.30 -3.76 -0.98
C LEU A 117 0.04 -4.23 -1.58
N LEU A 118 0.16 -5.51 -1.92
CA LEU A 118 1.39 -6.08 -2.48
C LEU A 118 1.76 -5.43 -3.83
N ASN A 119 0.80 -5.28 -4.73
CA ASN A 119 1.02 -4.60 -6.02
C ASN A 119 1.52 -3.16 -5.84
N ARG A 120 0.98 -2.45 -4.84
CA ARG A 120 1.43 -1.09 -4.51
C ARG A 120 2.82 -1.07 -3.88
N VAL A 121 3.16 -2.07 -3.07
CA VAL A 121 4.52 -2.22 -2.50
C VAL A 121 5.51 -2.46 -3.63
N ASP A 122 5.26 -3.45 -4.49
CA ASP A 122 6.15 -3.81 -5.61
C ASP A 122 6.39 -2.60 -6.51
N LEU A 123 5.32 -1.93 -6.93
CA LEU A 123 5.43 -0.76 -7.77
C LEU A 123 6.13 0.43 -7.07
N GLY A 124 5.90 0.61 -5.77
CA GLY A 124 6.57 1.65 -4.99
C GLY A 124 8.07 1.41 -4.88
N LEU A 125 8.49 0.16 -4.73
CA LEU A 125 9.90 -0.25 -4.71
C LEU A 125 10.54 -0.03 -6.09
N GLU A 126 9.88 -0.44 -7.17
CA GLU A 126 10.35 -0.21 -8.54
C GLU A 126 10.51 1.29 -8.85
N PHE A 127 9.54 2.11 -8.43
CA PHE A 127 9.63 3.56 -8.60
C PHE A 127 10.86 4.15 -7.89
N ALA A 128 11.08 3.76 -6.63
CA ALA A 128 12.20 4.21 -5.84
C ALA A 128 13.55 3.78 -6.43
N MET A 129 13.65 2.53 -6.89
CA MET A 129 14.87 1.99 -7.52
C MET A 129 15.17 2.65 -8.86
N LYS A 130 14.15 2.88 -9.69
CA LYS A 130 14.33 3.47 -11.02
C LYS A 130 14.76 4.93 -10.96
N PHE A 131 14.15 5.73 -10.09
CA PHE A 131 14.42 7.17 -10.04
C PHE A 131 15.44 7.57 -8.97
N GLY A 132 15.86 6.65 -8.09
CA GLY A 132 16.97 6.84 -7.16
C GLY A 132 16.85 8.12 -6.34
N SER A 133 17.89 8.96 -6.33
CA SER A 133 17.91 10.23 -5.58
C SER A 133 16.83 11.22 -6.00
N ALA A 134 16.26 11.11 -7.21
CA ALA A 134 15.15 11.96 -7.63
C ALA A 134 13.86 11.68 -6.83
N SER A 135 13.81 10.61 -6.03
CA SER A 135 12.73 10.35 -5.10
C SER A 135 12.93 10.95 -3.69
N ASP A 136 14.11 11.51 -3.36
CA ASP A 136 14.43 12.05 -2.03
C ASP A 136 13.64 13.35 -1.73
N PRO A 137 12.77 13.35 -0.69
CA PRO A 137 11.93 14.49 -0.37
C PRO A 137 12.67 15.60 0.39
N ARG A 138 13.98 15.49 0.66
CA ARG A 138 14.75 16.59 1.26
C ARG A 138 14.94 17.79 0.32
N GLU A 139 14.64 17.59 -0.97
CA GLU A 139 14.43 18.62 -1.98
C GLU A 139 12.93 19.01 -2.16
N ALA A 140 12.01 18.37 -1.41
CA ALA A 140 10.58 18.38 -1.67
C ALA A 140 9.74 19.21 -0.70
N SER A 141 9.09 20.23 -1.27
CA SER A 141 7.77 20.67 -0.79
C SER A 141 6.69 19.79 -1.44
N ASP A 142 5.40 19.99 -1.11
CA ASP A 142 4.26 19.46 -1.88
C ASP A 142 4.26 19.94 -3.37
N LEU A 143 5.34 20.54 -3.87
CA LEU A 143 5.62 20.85 -5.28
C LEU A 143 6.56 19.82 -5.94
N ASP A 144 7.06 18.83 -5.19
CA ASP A 144 7.96 17.83 -5.74
C ASP A 144 7.25 16.90 -6.72
N VAL A 145 7.76 16.92 -7.94
CA VAL A 145 7.25 16.14 -9.07
C VAL A 145 7.35 14.65 -8.79
N ALA A 146 8.36 14.19 -8.03
CA ALA A 146 8.52 12.78 -7.67
C ALA A 146 7.49 12.31 -6.66
N TYR A 147 7.24 13.13 -5.64
CA TYR A 147 6.15 12.88 -4.71
C TYR A 147 4.79 12.74 -5.43
N HIS A 148 4.46 13.65 -6.34
CA HIS A 148 3.18 13.61 -7.07
C HIS A 148 3.09 12.44 -8.04
N ALA A 149 4.15 12.18 -8.80
CA ALA A 149 4.19 11.07 -9.74
C ALA A 149 4.01 9.73 -9.00
N ALA A 150 4.73 9.52 -7.90
CA ALA A 150 4.61 8.33 -7.07
C ALA A 150 3.19 8.17 -6.49
N LYS A 151 2.59 9.26 -6.00
CA LYS A 151 1.23 9.22 -5.46
C LYS A 151 0.21 8.88 -6.55
N LEU A 152 0.27 9.53 -7.70
CA LEU A 152 -0.62 9.28 -8.82
C LEU A 152 -0.52 7.82 -9.29
N LEU A 153 0.70 7.33 -9.49
CA LEU A 153 0.98 5.97 -9.94
C LEU A 153 0.36 4.92 -8.99
N LEU A 154 0.54 5.08 -7.67
CA LEU A 154 -0.03 4.15 -6.69
C LEU A 154 -1.56 4.20 -6.59
N THR A 155 -2.19 5.34 -6.89
CA THR A 155 -3.67 5.43 -6.90
C THR A 155 -4.31 4.68 -8.07
N LYS A 156 -3.53 4.29 -9.09
CA LYS A 156 -4.02 3.57 -10.27
C LYS A 156 -3.85 2.07 -10.19
N VAL A 157 -3.18 1.58 -9.14
CA VAL A 157 -2.98 0.16 -8.92
C VAL A 157 -3.99 -0.37 -7.91
N ASP A 158 -4.69 -1.41 -8.33
CA ASP A 158 -5.63 -2.19 -7.55
C ASP A 158 -5.12 -3.64 -7.39
N ALA A 159 -6.02 -4.56 -7.07
CA ALA A 159 -5.71 -5.95 -6.80
C ALA A 159 -5.42 -6.81 -8.04
N SER A 160 -5.66 -6.27 -9.25
CA SER A 160 -5.49 -6.99 -10.51
C SER A 160 -4.05 -6.90 -11.03
N ASP A 161 -3.58 -7.98 -11.63
CA ASP A 161 -2.29 -8.05 -12.32
C ASP A 161 -2.23 -7.03 -13.48
N ASP A 162 -3.33 -6.89 -14.23
CA ASP A 162 -3.45 -5.91 -15.32
C ASP A 162 -3.12 -4.47 -14.88
N SER A 163 -3.63 -4.06 -13.70
CA SER A 163 -3.37 -2.72 -13.17
C SER A 163 -1.90 -2.53 -12.79
N LEU A 164 -1.26 -3.58 -12.26
CA LEU A 164 0.16 -3.58 -11.91
C LEU A 164 1.02 -3.56 -13.17
N GLU A 165 0.75 -4.42 -14.15
CA GLU A 165 1.49 -4.52 -15.41
C GLU A 165 1.45 -3.20 -16.19
N ALA A 166 0.28 -2.58 -16.30
CA ALA A 166 0.13 -1.28 -16.97
C ALA A 166 0.94 -0.18 -16.28
N ALA A 167 0.97 -0.18 -14.95
CA ALA A 167 1.74 0.79 -14.17
C ALA A 167 3.25 0.54 -14.27
N LEU A 168 3.70 -0.72 -14.22
CA LEU A 168 5.09 -1.10 -14.42
C LEU A 168 5.57 -0.75 -15.84
N LEU A 169 4.75 -0.97 -16.87
CA LEU A 169 5.08 -0.58 -18.23
C LEU A 169 5.25 0.94 -18.36
N SER A 170 4.34 1.72 -17.77
CA SER A 170 4.43 3.19 -17.74
C SER A 170 5.69 3.65 -17.02
N LEU A 171 6.04 2.99 -15.91
CA LEU A 171 7.25 3.24 -15.17
C LEU A 171 8.51 2.90 -16.00
N GLN A 172 8.54 1.74 -16.65
CA GLN A 172 9.67 1.27 -17.49
C GLN A 172 9.92 2.15 -18.71
N THR A 173 8.85 2.67 -19.33
CA THR A 173 8.93 3.53 -20.52
C THR A 173 9.29 4.98 -20.21
N ALA A 174 8.98 5.47 -19.01
CA ALA A 174 9.34 6.82 -18.59
C ALA A 174 10.88 6.99 -18.44
N ASN A 175 11.43 8.05 -19.03
CA ASN A 175 12.84 8.44 -18.86
C ASN A 175 13.04 9.47 -17.74
N SER A 176 11.95 9.99 -17.19
CA SER A 176 11.96 10.92 -16.06
C SER A 176 10.68 10.80 -15.27
N VAL A 177 10.72 11.22 -14.01
CA VAL A 177 9.57 11.29 -13.11
C VAL A 177 8.41 12.06 -13.75
N SER A 178 8.68 13.18 -14.42
CA SER A 178 7.65 14.00 -15.08
C SER A 178 6.91 13.26 -16.20
N GLN A 179 7.57 12.31 -16.87
CA GLN A 179 6.96 11.51 -17.93
C GLN A 179 6.04 10.40 -17.40
N VAL A 180 6.25 9.93 -16.17
CA VAL A 180 5.42 8.88 -15.54
C VAL A 180 3.96 9.30 -15.52
N ALA A 181 3.67 10.52 -15.06
CA ALA A 181 2.30 11.03 -14.98
C ALA A 181 1.65 11.15 -16.37
N ALA A 182 2.39 11.62 -17.37
CA ALA A 182 1.89 11.75 -18.74
C ALA A 182 1.52 10.39 -19.36
N LEU A 183 2.37 9.37 -19.18
CA LEU A 183 2.14 8.04 -19.74
C LEU A 183 0.94 7.33 -19.10
N MET A 184 0.73 7.53 -17.79
CA MET A 184 -0.45 7.01 -17.07
C MET A 184 -1.77 7.63 -17.51
N HIS A 185 -1.77 8.84 -18.08
CA HIS A 185 -2.96 9.46 -18.66
C HIS A 185 -3.24 9.02 -20.10
N SER A 186 -2.22 8.59 -20.84
CA SER A 186 -2.32 8.19 -22.25
C SER A 186 -2.52 6.69 -22.47
N SER A 187 -2.29 5.85 -21.46
CA SER A 187 -2.56 4.42 -21.56
C SER A 187 -4.05 4.19 -21.80
N PRO A 188 -4.44 3.62 -22.96
CA PRO A 188 -5.77 3.06 -23.09
C PRO A 188 -5.88 2.02 -21.97
N GLN A 189 -6.99 2.04 -21.21
CA GLN A 189 -7.40 0.86 -20.45
C GLN A 189 -7.30 -0.30 -21.45
N VAL A 190 -6.35 -1.21 -21.26
CA VAL A 190 -6.20 -2.34 -22.17
C VAL A 190 -7.52 -3.09 -22.05
N GLU A 191 -8.40 -2.96 -23.05
CA GLU A 191 -9.44 -3.95 -23.29
C GLU A 191 -8.69 -5.26 -23.57
N LEU A 192 -8.39 -6.00 -22.50
CA LEU A 192 -8.06 -7.40 -22.61
C LEU A 192 -9.34 -8.11 -23.05
N VAL A 193 -9.53 -8.09 -24.36
CA VAL A 193 -10.44 -8.96 -25.07
C VAL A 193 -10.11 -10.39 -24.67
N GLY A 194 -11.00 -10.95 -23.84
CA GLY A 194 -11.21 -12.36 -23.57
C GLY A 194 -10.05 -13.32 -23.78
N MET A 195 -9.42 -13.74 -22.68
CA MET A 195 -9.02 -15.13 -22.56
C MET A 195 -9.48 -15.68 -21.21
N HIS A 196 -10.77 -16.00 -21.20
CA HIS A 196 -11.40 -16.90 -20.25
C HIS A 196 -10.75 -18.28 -20.41
N LEU A 197 -9.84 -18.65 -19.53
CA LEU A 197 -9.59 -20.07 -19.23
C LEU A 197 -9.47 -20.24 -17.72
N VAL A 198 -10.65 -20.46 -17.13
CA VAL A 198 -10.82 -21.40 -16.03
C VAL A 198 -10.24 -22.73 -16.48
N THR A 199 -9.16 -23.18 -15.85
CA THR A 199 -8.86 -24.61 -15.68
C THR A 199 -8.08 -24.79 -14.38
N ASP A 200 -8.80 -25.25 -13.37
CA ASP A 200 -8.44 -26.24 -12.36
C ASP A 200 -6.96 -26.41 -12.00
N TYR A 201 -6.63 -26.03 -10.76
CA TYR A 201 -5.61 -26.74 -9.99
C TYR A 201 -6.22 -27.24 -8.68
N LEU A 202 -5.99 -28.53 -8.45
CA LEU A 202 -6.47 -29.44 -7.40
C LEU A 202 -6.34 -28.89 -5.97
#